data_AF-M3H6W6-F1
#
_entry.id   AF-M3H6W6-F1
#
_cell.length_a   1.000
_cell.length_b   1.000
_cell.length_c   1.000
_cell.angle_alpha   90.00
_cell.angle_beta   90.00
_cell.angle_gamma   90.00
#
_symmetry.space_group_name_H-M   'P 1'
#
loop_
_entity.id
_entity.type
_entity.pdbx_description
1 polymer ?
#
loop_
_entity_poly.entity_id
_entity_poly.type
_entity_poly.pdbx_seq_one_letter_code
_entity_poly.pdbx_strand_id
1 'polypeptide(L)'
;MKTILLIDPPTKWKDLENSRALLSGIQFLFLEDALLEGEKSRIKKGDKTYDQRGESLGGKDLATIIYTSGTTGAPKGVMLNHRSFTWGIHQIQEFIPGSYNDRTILFLPPWHIAERLLETTLIAWGASMACSSIPTIPADMQKVKPTVLVSVPRLWEGLYKRIYDTVRKSSPFKQKLFHFAVKMAEITTSLQDTIRDSYATTETENPNQKLLDRFIASVFLLSLVPIKILSNKILERVRNLFGGKIRFALCGAGAMPSHIQFFFEVPESISSKPTE
;
A
#
# COMPACT_ATOMS: atom_id res chain seq x y z
N MET A 1 38.84 1.13 -10.62
CA MET A 1 37.44 0.74 -10.88
C MET A 1 37.27 0.75 -12.40
N LYS A 2 37.02 -0.40 -13.06
CA LYS A 2 37.08 -0.50 -14.54
C LYS A 2 35.73 -0.33 -15.25
N THR A 3 34.63 -0.51 -14.53
CA THR A 3 33.28 -0.50 -15.09
C THR A 3 32.30 0.11 -14.10
N ILE A 4 31.40 0.96 -14.60
CA ILE A 4 30.27 1.54 -13.87
C ILE A 4 28.99 1.08 -14.56
N LEU A 5 28.08 0.51 -13.78
CA LEU A 5 26.74 0.09 -14.23
C LEU A 5 25.74 1.20 -13.93
N LEU A 6 25.03 1.69 -14.95
CA LEU A 6 23.99 2.72 -14.85
C LEU A 6 22.62 2.04 -14.91
N ILE A 7 21.84 2.20 -13.83
CA ILE A 7 20.53 1.53 -13.69
C ILE A 7 19.43 2.30 -14.44
N ASP A 8 19.48 3.63 -14.40
CA ASP A 8 18.52 4.49 -15.10
C ASP A 8 18.79 4.58 -16.61
N PRO A 9 17.76 4.82 -17.44
CA PRO A 9 17.89 4.89 -18.89
C PRO A 9 18.81 6.05 -19.33
N PRO A 10 19.41 5.97 -20.53
CA PRO A 10 20.35 6.99 -21.03
C PRO A 10 19.82 8.43 -20.97
N THR A 11 18.51 8.60 -21.11
CA THR A 11 17.82 9.90 -21.05
C THR A 11 17.96 10.63 -19.72
N LYS A 12 18.27 9.93 -18.62
CA LYS A 12 18.51 10.48 -17.29
C LYS A 12 19.95 10.92 -17.04
N TRP A 13 20.87 10.56 -17.94
CA TRP A 13 22.31 10.76 -17.78
C TRP A 13 22.92 11.68 -18.85
N LYS A 14 22.16 12.69 -19.30
CA LYS A 14 22.64 13.64 -20.33
C LYS A 14 23.94 14.36 -19.91
N ASP A 15 24.09 14.68 -18.63
CA ASP A 15 25.31 15.33 -18.11
C ASP A 15 26.52 14.39 -18.04
N LEU A 16 26.28 13.08 -18.11
CA LEU A 16 27.31 12.05 -18.11
C LEU A 16 28.03 11.98 -19.46
N GLU A 17 27.35 12.34 -20.56
CA GLU A 17 28.00 12.54 -21.88
C GLU A 17 29.04 13.66 -21.83
N ASN A 18 28.71 14.77 -21.15
CA ASN A 18 29.61 15.92 -21.00
C ASN A 18 30.84 15.59 -20.14
N SER A 19 30.72 14.64 -19.20
CA SER A 19 31.80 14.24 -18.29
C SER A 19 32.61 13.03 -18.79
N ARG A 20 32.21 12.42 -19.92
CA ARG A 20 32.81 11.18 -20.45
C ARG A 20 34.29 11.33 -20.79
N ALA A 21 34.69 12.53 -21.22
CA ALA A 21 36.09 12.86 -21.52
C ALA A 21 36.99 12.87 -20.26
N LEU A 22 36.44 13.24 -19.10
CA LEU A 22 37.16 13.27 -17.81
C LEU A 22 37.29 11.88 -17.17
N LEU A 23 36.49 10.91 -17.64
CA LEU A 23 36.41 9.55 -17.12
C LEU A 23 37.01 8.53 -18.10
N SER A 24 38.02 8.95 -18.87
CA SER A 24 38.72 8.12 -19.85
C SER A 24 39.34 6.89 -19.16
N GLY A 25 38.88 5.69 -19.52
CA GLY A 25 39.32 4.43 -18.94
C GLY A 25 38.29 3.72 -18.05
N ILE A 26 37.13 4.34 -17.82
CA ILE A 26 35.98 3.72 -17.16
C ILE A 26 34.93 3.34 -18.22
N GLN A 27 34.57 2.05 -18.27
CA GLN A 27 33.49 1.58 -19.12
C GLN A 27 32.13 1.86 -18.45
N PHE A 28 31.23 2.56 -19.14
CA PHE A 28 29.85 2.72 -18.70
C PHE A 28 28.97 1.70 -19.42
N LEU A 29 28.22 0.91 -18.67
CA LEU A 29 27.22 -0.01 -19.19
C LEU A 29 25.86 0.38 -18.63
N PHE A 30 24.86 0.55 -19.48
CA PHE A 30 23.48 0.62 -19.01
C PHE A 30 22.99 -0.77 -18.63
N LEU A 31 22.12 -0.85 -17.63
CA LEU A 31 21.55 -2.13 -17.19
C LEU A 31 20.85 -2.86 -18.35
N GLU A 32 20.14 -2.13 -19.21
CA GLU A 32 19.49 -2.69 -20.40
C GLU A 32 20.51 -3.35 -21.35
N ASP A 33 21.60 -2.65 -21.66
CA ASP A 33 22.67 -3.20 -22.50
C ASP A 33 23.34 -4.42 -21.85
N ALA A 34 23.56 -4.36 -20.53
CA ALA A 34 24.15 -5.47 -19.77
C ALA A 34 23.23 -6.71 -19.75
N LEU A 35 21.92 -6.51 -19.66
CA LEU A 35 20.92 -7.60 -19.74
C LEU A 35 20.89 -8.23 -21.13
N LEU A 36 20.86 -7.41 -22.20
CA LEU A 36 20.89 -7.88 -23.58
C LEU A 36 22.18 -8.63 -23.91
N GLU A 37 23.33 -8.11 -23.48
CA GLU A 37 24.62 -8.77 -23.68
C GLU A 37 24.71 -10.07 -22.86
N GLY A 38 24.14 -10.08 -21.65
CA GLY A 38 23.99 -11.28 -20.83
C GLY A 38 23.18 -12.37 -21.55
N GLU A 39 22.04 -11.99 -22.16
CA GLU A 39 21.19 -12.92 -22.91
C GLU A 39 21.90 -13.48 -24.14
N LYS A 40 22.55 -12.64 -24.94
CA LYS A 40 23.36 -13.07 -26.10
C LYS A 40 24.47 -14.02 -25.70
N SER A 41 25.18 -13.70 -24.63
CA SER A 41 26.26 -14.53 -24.07
C SER A 41 25.74 -15.89 -23.61
N ARG A 42 24.57 -15.92 -22.95
CA ARG A 42 23.89 -17.15 -22.52
C ARG A 42 23.53 -18.05 -23.70
N ILE A 43 22.90 -17.48 -24.73
CA ILE A 43 22.52 -18.20 -25.95
C ILE A 43 23.76 -18.74 -26.66
N LYS A 44 24.78 -17.91 -26.86
CA LYS A 44 26.03 -18.30 -27.56
C LYS A 44 26.76 -19.43 -26.84
N LYS A 45 26.78 -19.44 -25.51
CA LYS A 45 27.41 -20.49 -24.70
C LYS A 45 26.56 -21.75 -24.59
N GLY A 46 25.31 -21.73 -25.07
CA GLY A 46 24.36 -22.82 -24.86
C GLY A 46 24.07 -23.07 -23.38
N ASP A 47 24.25 -22.05 -22.53
CA ASP A 47 24.08 -22.15 -21.08
C ASP A 47 22.58 -22.19 -20.74
N LYS A 48 22.02 -23.40 -20.78
CA LYS A 48 20.65 -23.69 -20.36
C LYS A 48 20.52 -23.88 -18.85
N THR A 49 21.60 -23.72 -18.08
CA THR A 49 21.63 -24.06 -16.66
C THR A 49 20.65 -23.21 -15.86
N TYR A 50 20.37 -21.97 -16.28
CA TYR A 50 19.34 -21.13 -15.66
C TYR A 50 17.93 -21.70 -15.87
N ASP A 51 17.54 -21.96 -17.12
CA ASP A 51 16.20 -22.46 -17.45
C ASP A 51 15.99 -23.87 -16.87
N GLN A 52 16.99 -24.74 -16.98
CA GLN A 52 16.98 -26.09 -16.38
C GLN A 52 16.84 -26.05 -14.85
N ARG A 53 17.52 -25.11 -14.18
CA ARG A 53 17.33 -24.92 -12.73
C ARG A 53 15.88 -24.52 -12.44
N GLY A 54 15.32 -23.56 -13.19
CA GLY A 54 13.93 -23.15 -13.05
C GLY A 54 12.94 -24.30 -13.27
N GLU A 55 13.13 -25.09 -14.34
CA GLU A 55 12.31 -26.25 -14.69
C GLU A 55 12.44 -27.40 -13.69
N SER A 56 13.59 -27.52 -13.02
CA SER A 56 13.81 -28.54 -11.99
C SER A 56 13.16 -28.22 -10.64
N LEU A 57 12.76 -26.96 -10.41
CA LEU A 57 12.14 -26.54 -9.16
C LEU A 57 10.68 -26.99 -9.07
N GLY A 58 10.33 -27.63 -7.97
CA GLY A 58 8.98 -27.99 -7.59
C GLY A 58 8.45 -27.19 -6.41
N GLY A 59 7.15 -27.30 -6.15
CA GLY A 59 6.50 -26.57 -5.06
C GLY A 59 7.04 -26.86 -3.65
N LYS A 60 7.74 -27.98 -3.44
CA LYS A 60 8.32 -28.33 -2.13
C LYS A 60 9.71 -27.74 -1.91
N ASP A 61 10.34 -27.20 -2.95
CA ASP A 61 11.66 -26.61 -2.84
C ASP A 61 11.62 -25.28 -2.09
N LEU A 62 12.71 -24.99 -1.39
CA LEU A 62 12.85 -23.77 -0.60
C LEU A 62 12.83 -22.55 -1.51
N ALA A 63 11.80 -21.71 -1.36
CA ALA A 63 11.72 -20.45 -2.08
C ALA A 63 12.49 -19.37 -1.32
N THR A 64 12.34 -19.33 0.00
CA THR A 64 12.95 -18.25 0.78
C THR A 64 13.04 -18.51 2.28
N ILE A 65 13.92 -17.74 2.94
CA ILE A 65 14.08 -17.72 4.41
C ILE A 65 13.74 -16.31 4.92
N ILE A 66 12.92 -16.22 5.96
CA ILE A 66 12.63 -14.98 6.70
C ILE A 66 13.21 -15.09 8.09
N TYR A 67 14.10 -14.19 8.48
CA TYR A 67 14.60 -14.13 9.86
C TYR A 67 13.66 -13.31 10.74
N THR A 68 13.34 -13.85 11.91
CA THR A 68 12.55 -13.18 12.95
C THR A 68 13.37 -13.07 14.23
N SER A 69 13.06 -12.07 15.08
CA SER A 69 13.84 -11.76 16.29
C SER A 69 13.96 -12.92 17.27
N GLY A 70 13.01 -13.85 17.28
CA GLY A 70 13.00 -15.02 18.16
C GLY A 70 12.81 -14.63 19.64
N THR A 71 11.88 -15.27 20.35
CA THR A 71 11.66 -15.01 21.78
C THR A 71 12.87 -15.36 22.67
N THR A 72 13.80 -16.16 22.14
CA THR A 72 15.00 -16.67 22.82
C THR A 72 16.26 -15.82 22.55
N GLY A 73 16.14 -14.65 21.92
CA GLY A 73 17.26 -13.74 21.62
C GLY A 73 18.10 -14.09 20.38
N ALA A 74 18.16 -15.37 19.99
CA ALA A 74 18.75 -15.79 18.72
C ALA A 74 17.72 -15.71 17.58
N PRO A 75 18.05 -15.10 16.43
CA PRO A 75 17.14 -14.99 15.31
C PRO A 75 16.84 -16.36 14.69
N LYS A 76 15.57 -16.61 14.37
CA LYS A 76 15.10 -17.87 13.78
C LYS A 76 14.74 -17.66 12.31
N GLY A 77 15.27 -18.51 11.43
CA GLY A 77 14.97 -18.52 10.00
C GLY A 77 13.72 -19.36 9.70
N VAL A 78 12.66 -18.72 9.25
CA VAL A 78 11.45 -19.39 8.78
C VAL A 78 11.65 -19.78 7.31
N MET A 79 11.73 -21.07 7.05
CA MET A 79 11.85 -21.64 5.70
C MET A 79 10.48 -21.72 5.05
N LEU A 80 10.30 -21.04 3.91
CA LEU A 80 9.09 -21.08 3.11
C LEU A 80 9.41 -21.73 1.77
N ASN A 81 8.70 -22.80 1.45
CA ASN A 81 8.76 -23.43 0.13
C ASN A 81 7.89 -22.69 -0.89
N HIS A 82 8.11 -22.96 -2.17
CA HIS A 82 7.37 -22.33 -3.27
C HIS A 82 5.86 -22.50 -3.12
N ARG A 83 5.36 -23.68 -2.74
CA ARG A 83 3.92 -23.97 -2.59
C ARG A 83 3.28 -23.15 -1.49
N SER A 84 3.90 -23.03 -0.32
CA SER A 84 3.40 -22.22 0.79
C SER A 84 3.40 -20.74 0.43
N PHE A 85 4.45 -20.29 -0.28
CA PHE A 85 4.57 -18.90 -0.69
C PHE A 85 3.55 -18.52 -1.76
N THR A 86 3.38 -19.35 -2.80
CA THR A 86 2.39 -19.12 -3.86
C THR A 86 0.97 -19.30 -3.38
N TRP A 87 0.73 -20.21 -2.42
CA TRP A 87 -0.57 -20.29 -1.75
C TRP A 87 -0.94 -18.97 -1.08
N GLY A 88 -0.01 -18.33 -0.34
CA GLY A 88 -0.25 -17.02 0.27
C GLY A 88 -0.57 -15.92 -0.75
N ILE A 89 0.11 -15.94 -1.91
CA ILE A 89 -0.19 -15.03 -3.03
C ILE A 89 -1.62 -15.28 -3.54
N HIS A 90 -1.99 -16.53 -3.82
CA HIS A 90 -3.34 -16.85 -4.30
C HIS A 90 -4.43 -16.44 -3.31
N GLN A 91 -4.23 -16.63 -2.01
CA GLN A 91 -5.18 -16.16 -0.99
C GLN A 91 -5.34 -14.64 -1.03
N ILE A 92 -4.23 -13.90 -1.13
CA ILE A 92 -4.29 -12.44 -1.29
C ILE A 92 -5.07 -12.05 -2.55
N GLN A 93 -4.82 -12.71 -3.68
CA GLN A 93 -5.53 -12.43 -4.93
C GLN A 93 -7.03 -12.74 -4.86
N GLU A 94 -7.44 -13.69 -4.03
CA GLU A 94 -8.84 -14.09 -3.84
C GLU A 94 -9.61 -13.10 -2.95
N PHE A 95 -9.00 -12.63 -1.85
CA PHE A 95 -9.69 -11.79 -0.87
C PHE A 95 -9.54 -10.28 -1.09
N ILE A 96 -8.50 -9.84 -1.80
CA ILE A 96 -8.20 -8.42 -1.99
C ILE A 96 -8.58 -8.00 -3.42
N PRO A 97 -9.41 -6.94 -3.58
CA PRO A 97 -9.90 -6.50 -4.89
C PRO A 97 -8.84 -5.69 -5.68
N GLY A 98 -7.71 -6.32 -5.96
CA GLY A 98 -6.59 -5.79 -6.75
C GLY A 98 -6.63 -6.24 -8.23
N SER A 99 -5.96 -5.48 -9.08
CA SER A 99 -5.85 -5.74 -10.53
C SER A 99 -4.57 -5.13 -11.12
N TYR A 100 -4.26 -5.45 -12.38
CA TYR A 100 -3.17 -4.83 -13.14
C TYR A 100 -3.28 -3.29 -13.26
N ASN A 101 -4.47 -2.72 -13.06
CA ASN A 101 -4.68 -1.26 -13.07
C ASN A 101 -4.27 -0.59 -11.75
N ASP A 102 -3.99 -1.37 -10.71
CA ASP A 102 -3.63 -0.84 -9.42
C ASP A 102 -2.17 -0.45 -9.33
N ARG A 103 -1.92 0.50 -8.42
CA ARG A 103 -0.57 0.87 -8.05
C ARG A 103 -0.45 1.21 -6.58
N THR A 104 0.68 0.86 -6.00
CA THR A 104 0.98 1.11 -4.59
C THR A 104 2.36 1.73 -4.42
N ILE A 105 2.61 2.19 -3.20
CA ILE A 105 3.94 2.55 -2.72
C ILE A 105 4.42 1.45 -1.78
N LEU A 106 5.66 1.02 -2.01
CA LEU A 106 6.40 0.08 -1.17
C LEU A 106 7.29 0.86 -0.23
N PHE A 107 7.24 0.55 1.05
CA PHE A 107 8.01 1.23 2.08
C PHE A 107 8.32 0.34 3.28
N LEU A 108 7.73 -0.86 3.34
CA LEU A 108 8.13 -1.83 4.34
C LEU A 108 9.44 -2.47 3.88
N PRO A 109 10.23 -3.02 4.81
CA PRO A 109 11.50 -3.62 4.40
C PRO A 109 11.29 -4.91 3.59
N PRO A 110 12.03 -5.13 2.48
CA PRO A 110 11.84 -6.29 1.60
C PRO A 110 12.22 -7.63 2.25
N TRP A 111 12.97 -7.60 3.35
CA TRP A 111 13.26 -8.78 4.17
C TRP A 111 12.12 -9.18 5.10
N HIS A 112 11.06 -8.36 5.22
CA HIS A 112 9.86 -8.70 5.96
C HIS A 112 8.87 -9.47 5.06
N ILE A 113 8.23 -10.50 5.60
CA ILE A 113 7.35 -11.38 4.81
C ILE A 113 6.16 -10.61 4.20
N ALA A 114 5.62 -9.61 4.90
CA ALA A 114 4.51 -8.81 4.41
C ALA A 114 4.85 -8.05 3.11
N GLU A 115 6.01 -7.37 3.06
CA GLU A 115 6.42 -6.66 1.84
C GLU A 115 6.71 -7.65 0.72
N ARG A 116 7.38 -8.77 1.04
CA ARG A 116 7.74 -9.76 0.03
C ARG A 116 6.52 -10.44 -0.59
N LEU A 117 5.49 -10.73 0.20
CA LEU A 117 4.21 -11.21 -0.30
C LEU A 117 3.51 -10.14 -1.15
N LEU A 118 3.48 -8.90 -0.70
CA LEU A 118 2.89 -7.79 -1.46
C LEU A 118 3.58 -7.60 -2.82
N GLU A 119 4.90 -7.49 -2.85
CA GLU A 119 5.70 -7.37 -4.08
C GLU A 119 5.38 -8.49 -5.06
N THR A 120 5.38 -9.74 -4.59
CA THR A 120 5.15 -10.89 -5.47
C THR A 120 3.69 -10.96 -5.94
N THR A 121 2.73 -10.59 -5.09
CA THR A 121 1.32 -10.46 -5.49
C THR A 121 1.13 -9.38 -6.54
N LEU A 122 1.78 -8.21 -6.40
CA LEU A 122 1.70 -7.14 -7.38
C LEU A 122 2.28 -7.58 -8.72
N ILE A 123 3.41 -8.30 -8.72
CA ILE A 123 3.96 -8.93 -9.92
C ILE A 123 2.95 -9.91 -10.52
N ALA A 124 2.34 -10.77 -9.72
CA ALA A 124 1.35 -11.74 -10.18
C ALA A 124 0.07 -11.08 -10.73
N TRP A 125 -0.31 -9.91 -10.22
CA TRP A 125 -1.40 -9.10 -10.77
C TRP A 125 -1.02 -8.30 -12.01
N GLY A 126 0.27 -8.11 -12.32
CA GLY A 126 0.73 -7.14 -13.31
C GLY A 126 0.50 -5.68 -12.88
N ALA A 127 0.42 -5.44 -11.57
CA ALA A 127 0.20 -4.12 -10.98
C ALA A 127 1.50 -3.31 -10.90
N SER A 128 1.39 -1.99 -10.73
CA SER A 128 2.57 -1.11 -10.60
C SER A 128 2.96 -0.89 -9.14
N MET A 129 4.25 -0.77 -8.86
CA MET A 129 4.77 -0.51 -7.52
C MET A 129 5.87 0.55 -7.56
N ALA A 130 5.93 1.42 -6.55
CA ALA A 130 6.94 2.46 -6.44
C ALA A 130 7.61 2.39 -5.06
N CYS A 131 8.93 2.23 -5.02
CA CYS A 131 9.67 2.20 -3.77
C CYS A 131 9.78 3.60 -3.16
N SER A 132 9.60 3.67 -1.84
CA SER A 132 9.63 4.89 -1.04
C SER A 132 10.24 4.60 0.34
N SER A 133 10.32 5.63 1.17
CA SER A 133 10.83 5.55 2.53
C SER A 133 9.93 6.33 3.48
N ILE A 134 9.89 5.96 4.77
CA ILE A 134 9.02 6.60 5.76
C ILE A 134 9.04 8.16 5.70
N PRO A 135 10.21 8.83 5.57
CA PRO A 135 10.26 10.29 5.46
C PRO A 135 9.66 10.86 4.17
N THR A 136 9.74 10.12 3.05
CA THR A 136 9.36 10.59 1.71
C THR A 136 7.95 10.19 1.30
N ILE A 137 7.34 9.21 1.99
CA ILE A 137 5.98 8.70 1.72
C ILE A 137 4.98 9.81 1.37
N PRO A 138 4.82 10.90 2.15
CA PRO A 138 3.81 11.91 1.84
C PRO A 138 4.02 12.60 0.49
N ALA A 139 5.28 12.87 0.10
CA ALA A 139 5.60 13.46 -1.18
C ALA A 139 5.43 12.45 -2.32
N ASP A 140 5.78 11.19 -2.08
CA ASP A 140 5.67 10.13 -3.08
C ASP A 140 4.21 9.74 -3.32
N MET A 141 3.35 9.78 -2.29
CA MET A 141 1.89 9.61 -2.41
C MET A 141 1.27 10.65 -3.36
N GLN A 142 1.76 11.90 -3.37
CA GLN A 142 1.29 12.92 -4.32
C GLN A 142 1.65 12.61 -5.77
N LYS A 143 2.85 12.05 -5.98
CA LYS A 143 3.39 11.76 -7.32
C LYS A 143 2.77 10.48 -7.88
N VAL A 144 2.84 9.41 -7.11
CA VAL A 144 2.38 8.07 -7.49
C VAL A 144 0.85 8.02 -7.48
N LYS A 145 0.18 8.70 -6.54
CA LYS A 145 -1.27 8.64 -6.33
C LYS A 145 -1.76 7.19 -6.18
N PRO A 146 -1.27 6.44 -5.18
CA PRO A 146 -1.59 5.02 -5.03
C PRO A 146 -3.10 4.76 -5.05
N THR A 147 -3.51 3.63 -5.61
CA THR A 147 -4.92 3.16 -5.61
C THR A 147 -5.18 2.18 -4.49
N VAL A 148 -4.13 1.49 -4.02
CA VAL A 148 -4.15 0.57 -2.90
C VAL A 148 -2.95 0.89 -2.02
N LEU A 149 -3.06 0.62 -0.72
CA LEU A 149 -1.96 0.83 0.22
C LEU A 149 -1.91 -0.32 1.22
N VAL A 150 -0.76 -0.94 1.38
CA VAL A 150 -0.49 -1.84 2.51
C VAL A 150 0.36 -1.09 3.52
N SER A 151 -0.01 -1.19 4.78
CA SER A 151 0.51 -0.30 5.82
C SER A 151 0.51 -0.96 7.20
N VAL A 152 1.07 -0.22 8.15
CA VAL A 152 1.13 -0.53 9.58
C VAL A 152 0.52 0.63 10.38
N PRO A 153 -0.02 0.38 11.60
CA PRO A 153 -0.70 1.41 12.39
C PRO A 153 0.13 2.69 12.57
N ARG A 154 1.44 2.52 12.73
CA ARG A 154 2.37 3.63 12.97
C ARG A 154 2.36 4.69 11.86
N LEU A 155 2.14 4.29 10.60
CA LEU A 155 2.05 5.25 9.49
C LEU A 155 0.80 6.12 9.67
N TRP A 156 -0.35 5.51 9.94
CA TRP A 156 -1.62 6.21 10.13
C TRP A 156 -1.59 7.14 11.35
N GLU A 157 -0.99 6.71 12.46
CA GLU A 157 -0.74 7.56 13.62
C GLU A 157 0.08 8.81 13.27
N GLY A 158 1.17 8.63 12.53
CA GLY A 158 2.03 9.74 12.11
C GLY A 158 1.30 10.74 11.22
N LEU A 159 0.50 10.23 10.27
CA LEU A 159 -0.31 11.04 9.38
C LEU A 159 -1.41 11.80 10.14
N TYR A 160 -2.13 11.10 11.01
CA TYR A 160 -3.17 11.69 11.87
C TYR A 160 -2.60 12.84 12.69
N LYS A 161 -1.47 12.62 13.37
CA LYS A 161 -0.77 13.65 14.15
C LYS A 161 -0.41 14.86 13.29
N ARG A 162 0.17 14.64 12.11
CA ARG A 162 0.56 15.71 11.18
C ARG A 162 -0.63 16.54 10.70
N ILE A 163 -1.77 15.90 10.44
CA ILE A 163 -3.01 16.59 10.06
C ILE A 163 -3.49 17.47 11.21
N TYR A 164 -3.59 16.92 12.41
CA TYR A 164 -4.05 17.68 13.59
C TYR A 164 -3.11 18.81 13.98
N ASP A 165 -1.79 18.64 13.84
CA ASP A 165 -0.81 19.71 14.06
C ASP A 165 -0.99 20.85 13.05
N THR A 166 -1.36 20.54 11.80
CA THR A 166 -1.66 21.54 10.77
C THR A 166 -2.95 22.29 11.07
N VAL A 167 -3.98 21.58 11.53
CA VAL A 167 -5.26 22.17 11.95
C VAL A 167 -5.06 23.11 13.13
N ARG A 168 -4.30 22.69 14.16
CA ARG A 168 -3.99 23.52 15.35
C ARG A 168 -3.29 24.84 15.00
N LYS A 169 -2.46 24.86 13.97
CA LYS A 169 -1.77 26.08 13.47
C LYS A 169 -2.67 26.97 12.62
N SER A 170 -3.85 26.51 12.24
CA SER A 170 -4.81 27.27 11.42
C SER A 170 -5.66 28.21 12.28
N SER A 171 -6.30 29.21 11.65
CA SER A 171 -7.22 30.14 12.33
C SER A 171 -8.35 29.42 13.08
N PRO A 172 -8.87 29.97 14.20
CA PRO A 172 -9.94 29.33 15.00
C PRO A 172 -11.18 28.94 14.19
N PHE A 173 -11.55 29.74 13.18
CA PHE A 173 -12.64 29.41 12.27
C PHE A 173 -12.39 28.12 11.48
N LYS A 174 -11.20 27.96 10.89
CA LYS A 174 -10.79 26.75 10.16
C LYS A 174 -10.74 25.51 11.05
N GLN A 175 -10.34 25.67 12.32
CA GLN A 175 -10.36 24.59 13.30
C GLN A 175 -11.80 24.11 13.57
N LYS A 176 -12.70 25.03 13.89
CA LYS A 176 -14.13 24.71 14.11
C LYS A 176 -14.74 24.04 12.88
N LEU A 177 -14.45 24.56 11.69
CA LEU A 177 -14.93 24.00 10.43
C LEU A 177 -14.41 22.58 10.19
N PHE A 178 -13.13 22.32 10.47
CA PHE A 178 -12.55 20.97 10.37
C PHE A 178 -13.20 20.00 11.34
N HIS A 179 -13.33 20.37 12.62
CA HIS A 179 -13.97 19.51 13.61
C HIS A 179 -15.45 19.24 13.31
N PHE A 180 -16.17 20.26 12.80
CA PHE A 180 -17.53 20.09 12.31
C PHE A 180 -17.59 19.08 11.15
N ALA A 181 -16.70 19.21 10.16
CA ALA A 181 -16.63 18.30 9.03
C ALA A 181 -16.36 16.86 9.48
N VAL A 182 -15.33 16.63 10.31
CA VAL A 182 -15.02 15.30 10.88
C VAL A 182 -16.24 14.73 11.59
N LYS A 183 -16.90 15.52 12.46
CA LYS A 183 -18.05 15.04 13.23
C LYS A 183 -19.24 14.66 12.34
N MET A 184 -19.53 15.47 11.33
CA MET A 184 -20.61 15.17 10.39
C MET A 184 -20.31 13.92 9.57
N ALA A 185 -19.05 13.74 9.18
CA ALA A 185 -18.64 12.61 8.39
C ALA A 185 -18.64 11.30 9.23
N GLU A 186 -18.29 11.36 10.52
CA GLU A 186 -18.52 10.25 11.48
C GLU A 186 -19.99 9.84 11.53
N ILE A 187 -20.90 10.81 11.72
CA ILE A 187 -22.35 10.55 11.80
C ILE A 187 -22.85 9.91 10.51
N THR A 188 -22.51 10.49 9.34
CA THR A 188 -23.00 9.96 8.07
C THR A 188 -22.43 8.59 7.74
N THR A 189 -21.17 8.32 8.11
CA THR A 189 -20.55 7.00 7.93
C THR A 189 -21.24 5.96 8.80
N SER A 190 -21.50 6.27 10.06
CA SER A 190 -22.23 5.37 10.96
C SER A 190 -23.65 5.04 10.44
N LEU A 191 -24.37 6.04 9.91
CA LEU A 191 -25.67 5.79 9.28
C LEU A 191 -25.54 4.88 8.04
N GLN A 192 -24.52 5.08 7.21
CA GLN A 192 -24.26 4.23 6.05
C GLN A 192 -23.92 2.80 6.44
N ASP A 193 -23.11 2.60 7.48
CA ASP A 193 -22.74 1.29 7.98
C ASP A 193 -23.95 0.55 8.56
N THR A 194 -24.90 1.26 9.20
CA THR A 194 -26.18 0.69 9.65
C THR A 194 -27.02 0.24 8.45
N ILE A 195 -27.09 1.06 7.40
CA ILE A 195 -27.85 0.74 6.19
C ILE A 195 -27.26 -0.46 5.44
N ARG A 196 -25.92 -0.53 5.37
CA ARG A 196 -25.16 -1.57 4.67
C ARG A 196 -24.94 -2.83 5.50
N ASP A 197 -25.29 -2.79 6.77
CA ASP A 197 -25.04 -3.88 7.71
C ASP A 197 -23.56 -4.27 7.77
N SER A 198 -22.70 -3.26 7.94
CA SER A 198 -21.25 -3.40 7.85
C SER A 198 -20.55 -3.45 9.22
N TYR A 199 -21.30 -3.68 10.31
CA TYR A 199 -20.74 -3.83 11.66
C TYR A 199 -20.55 -5.30 12.00
N ALA A 200 -19.42 -5.64 12.62
CA ALA A 200 -19.24 -6.94 13.26
C ALA A 200 -19.87 -6.89 14.65
N THR A 201 -20.95 -7.65 14.87
CA THR A 201 -21.61 -7.76 16.17
C THR A 201 -21.55 -9.20 16.66
N THR A 202 -21.31 -9.38 17.97
CA THR A 202 -21.26 -10.71 18.62
C THR A 202 -22.60 -11.09 19.23
N GLU A 203 -23.60 -10.21 19.11
CA GLU A 203 -24.92 -10.37 19.71
C GLU A 203 -25.93 -10.86 18.68
N THR A 204 -26.89 -11.68 19.13
CA THR A 204 -28.00 -12.12 18.29
C THR A 204 -28.96 -10.95 18.04
N GLU A 205 -29.02 -10.48 16.80
CA GLU A 205 -29.88 -9.35 16.44
C GLU A 205 -31.30 -9.78 16.06
N ASN A 206 -32.28 -8.95 16.42
CA ASN A 206 -33.67 -9.13 15.99
C ASN A 206 -33.85 -8.57 14.55
N PRO A 207 -34.27 -9.39 13.56
CA PRO A 207 -34.44 -8.96 12.17
C PRO A 207 -35.37 -7.75 11.99
N ASN A 208 -36.43 -7.64 12.80
CA ASN A 208 -37.39 -6.54 12.70
C ASN A 208 -36.79 -5.22 13.21
N GLN A 209 -35.98 -5.30 14.27
CA GLN A 209 -35.28 -4.13 14.82
C GLN A 209 -34.24 -3.63 13.81
N LYS A 210 -33.52 -4.53 13.17
CA LYS A 210 -32.56 -4.20 12.11
C LYS A 210 -33.21 -3.51 10.91
N LEU A 211 -34.36 -3.99 10.46
CA LEU A 211 -35.12 -3.33 9.39
C LEU A 211 -35.55 -1.91 9.80
N LEU A 212 -36.00 -1.74 11.04
CA LEU A 212 -36.38 -0.43 11.58
C LEU A 212 -35.17 0.51 11.66
N ASP A 213 -34.03 0.04 12.17
CA ASP A 213 -32.80 0.82 12.29
C ASP A 213 -32.28 1.25 10.91
N ARG A 214 -32.33 0.35 9.91
CA ARG A 214 -31.99 0.68 8.52
C ARG A 214 -32.91 1.74 7.93
N PHE A 215 -34.22 1.65 8.22
CA PHE A 215 -35.19 2.64 7.76
C PHE A 215 -34.93 4.01 8.41
N ILE A 216 -34.78 4.05 9.73
CA ILE A 216 -34.47 5.28 10.49
C ILE A 216 -33.16 5.89 9.98
N ALA A 217 -32.11 5.07 9.85
CA ALA A 217 -30.82 5.53 9.36
C ALA A 217 -30.90 6.10 7.94
N SER A 218 -31.71 5.50 7.06
CA SER A 218 -31.93 6.00 5.69
C SER A 218 -32.60 7.37 5.69
N VAL A 219 -33.61 7.59 6.53
CA VAL A 219 -34.32 8.88 6.65
C VAL A 219 -33.37 9.97 7.17
N PHE A 220 -32.59 9.68 8.21
CA PHE A 220 -31.59 10.62 8.72
C PHE A 220 -30.47 10.88 7.72
N LEU A 221 -30.00 9.86 7.01
CA LEU A 221 -28.95 10.05 6.00
C LEU A 221 -29.44 10.96 4.86
N LEU A 222 -30.69 10.79 4.42
CA LEU A 222 -31.32 11.63 3.40
C LEU A 222 -31.38 13.10 3.82
N SER A 223 -31.73 13.39 5.07
CA SER A 223 -31.77 14.77 5.57
C SER A 223 -30.38 15.40 5.71
N LEU A 224 -29.35 14.59 5.94
CA LEU A 224 -27.96 15.02 6.07
C LEU A 224 -27.18 15.08 4.75
N VAL A 225 -27.76 14.70 3.60
CA VAL A 225 -27.05 14.68 2.30
C VAL A 225 -26.32 15.99 1.98
N PRO A 226 -26.93 17.20 2.12
CA PRO A 226 -26.21 18.44 1.81
C PRO A 226 -25.00 18.67 2.72
N ILE A 227 -25.14 18.34 4.00
CA ILE A 227 -24.08 18.47 5.01
C ILE A 227 -22.96 17.45 4.73
N LYS A 228 -23.33 16.23 4.32
CA LYS A 228 -22.38 15.20 3.89
C LYS A 228 -21.53 15.69 2.71
N ILE A 229 -22.15 16.25 1.68
CA ILE A 229 -21.45 16.80 0.51
C ILE A 229 -20.47 17.91 0.94
N LEU A 230 -20.91 18.83 1.79
CA LEU A 230 -20.08 19.91 2.30
C LEU A 230 -18.88 19.38 3.10
N SER A 231 -19.11 18.43 4.01
CA SER A 231 -18.05 17.81 4.80
C SER A 231 -17.05 17.06 3.92
N ASN A 232 -17.52 16.27 2.96
CA ASN A 232 -16.68 15.53 2.01
C ASN A 232 -15.78 16.46 1.18
N LYS A 233 -16.24 17.67 0.85
CA LYS A 233 -15.45 18.68 0.15
C LYS A 233 -14.38 19.32 1.04
N ILE A 234 -14.65 19.46 2.34
CA ILE A 234 -13.65 19.96 3.31
C ILE A 234 -12.56 18.89 3.52
N LEU A 235 -12.98 17.63 3.73
CA LEU A 235 -12.09 16.49 3.96
C LEU A 235 -11.37 16.02 2.68
N GLU A 236 -11.80 16.46 1.49
CA GLU A 236 -11.10 16.22 0.24
C GLU A 236 -9.65 16.68 0.28
N ARG A 237 -9.35 17.79 0.96
CA ARG A 237 -7.97 18.26 1.13
C ARG A 237 -7.12 17.26 1.91
N VAL A 238 -7.71 16.56 2.88
CA VAL A 238 -7.04 15.50 3.64
C VAL A 238 -6.82 14.28 2.75
N ARG A 239 -7.83 13.85 1.98
CA ARG A 239 -7.68 12.74 1.01
C ARG A 239 -6.62 13.02 -0.04
N ASN A 240 -6.56 14.28 -0.49
CA ASN A 240 -5.59 14.69 -1.49
C ASN A 240 -4.17 14.58 -0.98
N LEU A 241 -3.90 14.62 0.33
CA LEU A 241 -2.57 14.32 0.91
C LEU A 241 -2.07 12.90 0.57
N PHE A 242 -2.99 11.98 0.27
CA PHE A 242 -2.72 10.60 -0.12
C PHE A 242 -2.75 10.38 -1.64
N GLY A 243 -2.78 11.46 -2.43
CA GLY A 243 -2.90 11.42 -3.88
C GLY A 243 -4.34 11.21 -4.40
N GLY A 244 -5.32 11.10 -3.50
CA GLY A 244 -6.76 11.18 -3.81
C GLY A 244 -7.34 10.02 -4.61
N LYS A 245 -6.58 8.93 -4.83
CA LYS A 245 -7.01 7.78 -5.64
C LYS A 245 -7.05 6.44 -4.88
N ILE A 246 -6.73 6.44 -3.59
CA ILE A 246 -6.82 5.24 -2.76
C ILE A 246 -8.28 4.77 -2.76
N ARG A 247 -8.48 3.46 -2.96
CA ARG A 247 -9.77 2.76 -2.90
C ARG A 247 -9.92 1.99 -1.59
N PHE A 248 -8.82 1.39 -1.13
CA PHE A 248 -8.73 0.66 0.12
C PHE A 248 -7.31 0.68 0.64
N ALA A 249 -7.16 0.49 1.95
CA ALA A 249 -5.86 0.27 2.57
C ALA A 249 -5.91 -0.89 3.56
N LEU A 250 -4.89 -1.73 3.50
CA LEU A 250 -4.72 -2.86 4.40
C LEU A 250 -3.74 -2.45 5.49
N CYS A 251 -4.16 -2.57 6.74
CA CYS A 251 -3.34 -2.24 7.90
C CYS A 251 -3.12 -3.49 8.74
N GLY A 252 -1.88 -3.99 8.78
CA GLY A 252 -1.52 -5.21 9.52
C GLY A 252 -0.51 -4.97 10.63
N ALA A 253 -0.09 -6.06 11.28
CA ALA A 253 0.96 -6.11 12.31
C ALA A 253 0.65 -5.40 13.66
N GLY A 254 -0.58 -4.95 13.87
CA GLY A 254 -1.03 -4.42 15.15
C GLY A 254 -2.44 -3.83 15.09
N ALA A 255 -3.09 -3.68 16.23
CA ALA A 255 -4.38 -3.01 16.32
C ALA A 255 -4.21 -1.51 16.09
N MET A 256 -4.95 -0.97 15.12
CA MET A 256 -5.04 0.48 14.92
C MET A 256 -5.99 1.08 15.96
N PRO A 257 -5.65 2.21 16.61
CA PRO A 257 -6.58 2.88 17.51
C PRO A 257 -7.88 3.25 16.78
N SER A 258 -9.03 2.92 17.38
CA SER A 258 -10.35 3.09 16.77
C SER A 258 -10.60 4.52 16.25
N HIS A 259 -10.25 5.54 17.03
CA HIS A 259 -10.40 6.93 16.61
C HIS A 259 -9.59 7.31 15.35
N ILE A 260 -8.46 6.64 15.10
CA ILE A 260 -7.64 6.85 13.90
C ILE A 260 -8.25 6.10 12.73
N GLN A 261 -8.68 4.86 12.97
CA GLN A 261 -9.39 4.05 11.98
C GLN A 261 -10.61 4.81 11.44
N PHE A 262 -11.51 5.22 12.34
CA PHE A 262 -12.71 5.98 11.98
C PHE A 262 -12.35 7.26 11.22
N PHE A 263 -11.35 8.01 11.66
CA PHE A 263 -10.94 9.25 10.97
C PHE A 263 -10.57 9.03 9.49
N PHE A 264 -9.93 7.90 9.16
CA PHE A 264 -9.50 7.59 7.78
C PHE A 264 -10.53 6.80 6.97
N GLU A 265 -11.45 6.07 7.61
CA GLU A 265 -12.57 5.38 6.93
C GLU A 265 -13.68 6.34 6.50
N VAL A 266 -13.95 7.33 7.33
CA VAL A 266 -15.00 8.34 7.17
C VAL A 266 -15.02 9.04 5.80
N PRO A 267 -13.88 9.36 5.14
CA PRO A 267 -13.87 9.97 3.82
C PRO A 267 -14.09 8.99 2.65
N GLU A 268 -15.04 8.04 2.71
CA GLU A 268 -15.54 7.16 1.60
C GLU A 268 -14.49 6.51 0.63
N SER A 269 -13.19 6.57 0.92
CA SER A 269 -12.11 6.22 -0.03
C SER A 269 -11.06 5.29 0.56
N ILE A 270 -11.10 5.02 1.86
CA ILE A 270 -10.15 4.12 2.50
C ILE A 270 -10.96 3.15 3.35
N SER A 271 -11.58 2.16 2.71
CA SER A 271 -12.09 1.01 3.45
C SER A 271 -10.87 0.26 4.00
N SER A 272 -10.61 0.38 5.30
CA SER A 272 -9.82 -0.62 6.01
C SER A 272 -10.75 -1.77 6.34
N LYS A 273 -10.72 -2.85 5.54
CA LYS A 273 -11.27 -4.10 6.02
C LYS A 273 -10.35 -4.58 7.15
N PRO A 274 -10.83 -4.80 8.38
CA PRO A 274 -10.07 -5.54 9.36
C PRO A 274 -9.79 -6.93 8.77
N THR A 275 -8.53 -7.31 8.67
CA THR A 275 -8.16 -8.72 8.48
C THR A 275 -8.40 -9.41 9.81
N GLU A 276 -9.39 -10.31 9.85
CA GLU A 276 -9.53 -11.31 10.90
C GLU A 276 -8.27 -12.18 11.03
#